data_AF-A0A7V4ATP2-F1
#
_entry.id   AF-A0A7V4ATP2-F1
#
_cell.length_a   1.000
_cell.length_b   1.000
_cell.length_c   1.000
_cell.angle_alpha   90.00
_cell.angle_beta   90.00
_cell.angle_gamma   90.00
#
_symmetry.space_group_name_H-M   'P 1'
#
loop_
_entity.id
_entity.type
_entity.pdbx_description
1 polymer ?
#
loop_
_entity_poly.entity_id
_entity_poly.type
_entity_poly.pdbx_seq_one_letter_code
_entity_poly.pdbx_strand_id
1 'polypeptide(L)'
;MKPSVRFLLVVLCAFCLTGPVWGQASIGNIQFGQADWYDVDSTGGGILEQYSLWGRMDFDVTGDATSVYYLNVVGQYGSNTPWLVQNLPLFPQTTVSGTLGLCVDIDLTDFGLSSGTQISSFDFGYQLTTSPLDAAPSVNFSNVSVSSLTYRAPTIDGVNVFRGPFGSPGGFKAAGADSTVKGEPVVHEGVPRVVEDCCQCMPGAFARSLGWLNEKHKLGYGKDAQDIYKELKDRIGFEKRLREEERIKKKAEYAKGISSSIATKVLDAAGVLGSIEGVPEDSTTDLIEWLKREIKTEDVELAYCWFNPNKPPGEQKGCHIVTIAGFWEQDDKSFVYYRDDAVQDGQSGDLGYKIAELEKAADGSYRFKRSSGSTGTIRTVKYAVSESVIPEPVFFQLGALAGLGGLGMLRMRRRG
;
A
#
# COMPACT_ATOMS: atom_id res chain seq x y z
N MET A 1 78.35 24.24 11.87
CA MET A 1 77.60 23.11 11.26
C MET A 1 76.59 22.58 12.27
N LYS A 2 75.31 22.88 12.07
CA LYS A 2 74.15 22.30 12.77
C LYS A 2 73.01 22.22 11.73
N PRO A 3 72.26 21.11 11.63
CA PRO A 3 71.28 20.94 10.58
C PRO A 3 69.96 21.62 10.96
N SER A 4 69.43 22.43 10.05
CA SER A 4 68.11 23.06 10.15
C SER A 4 67.04 22.04 9.81
N VAL A 5 66.22 21.68 10.81
CA VAL A 5 65.09 20.76 10.69
C VAL A 5 64.01 21.41 9.81
N ARG A 6 63.65 20.74 8.71
CA ARG A 6 62.49 21.06 7.87
C ARG A 6 61.22 20.60 8.58
N PHE A 7 60.35 21.53 9.00
CA PHE A 7 58.98 21.22 9.37
C PHE A 7 58.11 21.28 8.11
N LEU A 8 57.74 20.11 7.60
CA LEU A 8 56.74 19.96 6.54
C LEU A 8 55.37 19.97 7.23
N LEU A 9 54.66 21.09 7.14
CA LEU A 9 53.28 21.21 7.60
C LEU A 9 52.37 20.49 6.59
N VAL A 10 52.01 19.24 6.86
CA VAL A 10 50.95 18.54 6.13
C VAL A 10 49.62 19.08 6.64
N VAL A 11 49.05 20.04 5.92
CA VAL A 11 47.65 20.47 6.11
C VAL A 11 46.79 19.35 5.55
N LEU A 12 46.35 18.46 6.45
CA LEU A 12 45.29 17.49 6.17
C LEU A 12 43.99 18.30 6.04
N CYS A 13 43.65 18.74 4.82
CA CYS A 13 42.30 19.19 4.52
C CYS A 13 41.37 17.99 4.68
N ALA A 14 40.82 17.82 5.88
CA ALA A 14 39.61 17.06 6.10
C ALA A 14 38.50 17.75 5.31
N PHE A 15 38.36 17.37 4.04
CA PHE A 15 37.11 17.52 3.32
C PHE A 15 36.10 16.65 4.06
N CYS A 16 35.43 17.24 5.06
CA CYS A 16 34.15 16.75 5.53
C CYS A 16 33.22 16.83 4.32
N LEU A 17 33.14 15.74 3.57
CA LEU A 17 32.02 15.45 2.68
C LEU A 17 30.79 15.34 3.59
N THR A 18 30.23 16.48 4.00
CA THR A 18 28.85 16.53 4.46
C THR A 18 28.02 16.27 3.22
N GLY A 19 27.81 14.99 2.92
CA GLY A 19 26.70 14.61 2.04
C GLY A 19 25.42 15.25 2.59
N PRO A 20 24.42 15.51 1.74
CA PRO A 20 23.12 15.97 2.22
C PRO A 20 22.68 15.02 3.35
N VAL A 21 22.41 15.57 4.54
CA VAL A 21 21.76 14.81 5.59
C VAL A 21 20.33 14.62 5.09
N TRP A 22 20.09 13.47 4.47
CA TRP A 22 18.75 13.05 4.08
C TRP A 22 17.90 13.06 5.35
N GLY A 23 16.80 13.80 5.31
CA GLY A 23 16.00 14.10 6.50
C GLY A 23 15.39 12.82 7.08
N GLN A 24 15.50 12.68 8.39
CA GLN A 24 14.76 11.65 9.14
C GLN A 24 13.26 11.78 8.82
N ALA A 25 12.55 10.64 8.73
CA ALA A 25 11.10 10.64 8.57
C ALA A 25 10.45 11.56 9.62
N SER A 26 9.41 12.28 9.22
CA SER A 26 8.67 13.17 10.12
C SER A 26 7.18 13.09 9.84
N ILE A 27 6.40 13.41 10.87
CA ILE A 27 4.96 13.59 10.75
C ILE A 27 4.57 15.02 11.16
N GLY A 28 3.52 15.53 10.54
CA GLY A 28 2.96 16.86 10.80
C GLY A 28 1.45 16.87 10.65
N ASN A 29 0.85 18.06 10.81
CA ASN A 29 -0.58 18.33 10.60
C ASN A 29 -1.52 17.27 11.21
N ILE A 30 -1.18 16.78 12.40
CA ILE A 30 -1.95 15.72 13.08
C ILE A 30 -3.29 16.30 13.54
N GLN A 31 -4.36 15.64 13.14
CA GLN A 31 -5.74 15.99 13.48
C GLN A 31 -6.45 14.74 14.00
N PHE A 32 -7.39 14.96 14.93
CA PHE A 32 -8.21 13.91 15.48
C PHE A 32 -9.68 14.24 15.31
N GLY A 33 -10.46 13.21 15.05
CA GLY A 33 -11.91 13.31 15.14
C GLY A 33 -12.55 12.07 15.74
N GLN A 34 -13.70 12.26 16.38
CA GLN A 34 -14.53 11.22 16.97
C GLN A 34 -15.68 10.89 16.03
N ALA A 35 -15.94 9.60 15.81
CA ALA A 35 -16.92 9.14 14.85
C ALA A 35 -18.36 9.23 15.41
N ASP A 36 -19.24 9.79 14.60
CA ASP A 36 -20.70 9.72 14.69
C ASP A 36 -21.20 8.79 13.59
N TRP A 37 -21.94 7.74 13.95
CA TRP A 37 -22.52 6.79 13.01
C TRP A 37 -23.89 7.24 12.56
N TYR A 38 -24.10 7.23 11.25
CA TYR A 38 -25.35 7.56 10.58
C TYR A 38 -25.86 6.38 9.79
N ASP A 39 -27.18 6.32 9.65
CA ASP A 39 -27.84 5.38 8.77
C ASP A 39 -27.50 5.67 7.29
N VAL A 40 -27.50 4.63 6.48
CA VAL A 40 -27.18 4.71 5.04
C VAL A 40 -28.36 5.21 4.23
N ASP A 41 -29.58 5.09 4.75
CA ASP A 41 -30.78 5.42 4.00
C ASP A 41 -30.76 6.89 3.55
N SER A 42 -30.75 7.01 2.22
CA SER A 42 -30.46 8.22 1.47
C SER A 42 -31.46 9.33 1.80
N THR A 43 -30.93 10.54 2.00
CA THR A 43 -31.61 11.85 2.19
C THR A 43 -31.97 12.28 3.60
N GLY A 44 -31.50 11.58 4.64
CA GLY A 44 -31.58 12.11 6.01
C GLY A 44 -31.26 11.13 7.13
N GLY A 45 -30.61 9.99 6.83
CA GLY A 45 -30.35 8.91 7.79
C GLY A 45 -30.04 9.43 9.20
N GLY A 46 -30.86 9.02 10.16
CA GLY A 46 -30.73 9.46 11.54
C GLY A 46 -29.36 9.09 12.12
N ILE A 47 -28.96 9.83 13.15
CA ILE A 47 -27.80 9.44 13.95
C ILE A 47 -28.15 8.09 14.60
N LEU A 48 -27.32 7.09 14.32
CA LEU A 48 -27.37 5.77 14.93
C LEU A 48 -26.61 5.78 16.26
N GLU A 49 -25.45 6.40 16.30
CA GLU A 49 -24.66 6.64 17.51
C GLU A 49 -23.88 7.94 17.36
N GLN A 50 -24.03 8.83 18.33
CA GLN A 50 -23.21 10.03 18.43
C GLN A 50 -22.06 9.77 19.40
N TYR A 51 -20.89 10.37 19.14
CA TYR A 51 -19.72 10.29 20.00
C TYR A 51 -19.37 8.84 20.36
N SER A 52 -19.19 8.03 19.31
CA SER A 52 -18.81 6.63 19.49
C SER A 52 -17.43 6.52 20.14
N LEU A 53 -17.07 5.31 20.57
CA LEU A 53 -15.73 4.99 21.07
C LEU A 53 -14.71 4.80 19.95
N TRP A 54 -14.98 5.33 18.76
CA TRP A 54 -14.10 5.28 17.60
C TRP A 54 -13.75 6.67 17.12
N GLY A 55 -12.56 6.80 16.56
CA GLY A 55 -12.10 8.04 15.96
C GLY A 55 -11.23 7.80 14.74
N ARG A 56 -10.72 8.88 14.18
CA ARG A 56 -9.67 8.88 13.15
C ARG A 56 -8.57 9.84 13.57
N MET A 57 -7.35 9.45 13.26
CA MET A 57 -6.19 10.33 13.21
C MET A 57 -5.84 10.57 11.74
N ASP A 58 -5.89 11.82 11.30
CA ASP A 58 -5.38 12.26 10.01
C ASP A 58 -4.02 12.93 10.23
N PHE A 59 -3.04 12.65 9.39
CA PHE A 59 -1.68 13.14 9.57
C PHE A 59 -0.91 13.16 8.26
N ASP A 60 0.11 13.98 8.25
CA ASP A 60 0.95 14.23 7.10
C ASP A 60 2.31 13.59 7.31
N VAL A 61 2.80 12.80 6.35
CA VAL A 61 4.08 12.09 6.43
C VAL A 61 5.06 12.66 5.44
N THR A 62 6.26 12.98 5.92
CA THR A 62 7.46 13.11 5.09
C THR A 62 8.30 11.87 5.33
N GLY A 63 8.30 10.93 4.38
CA GLY A 63 9.00 9.66 4.51
C GLY A 63 10.52 9.82 4.41
N ASP A 64 11.25 8.90 5.05
CA ASP A 64 12.67 8.70 4.77
C ASP A 64 12.83 8.01 3.40
N ALA A 65 13.92 8.25 2.67
CA ALA A 65 14.09 7.67 1.34
C ALA A 65 14.56 6.20 1.35
N THR A 66 14.93 5.65 2.51
CA THR A 66 15.69 4.40 2.60
C THR A 66 15.17 3.40 3.64
N SER A 67 14.43 3.86 4.64
CA SER A 67 14.09 3.06 5.81
C SER A 67 12.60 3.12 6.11
N VAL A 68 12.03 1.96 6.48
CA VAL A 68 10.70 1.90 7.10
C VAL A 68 10.80 2.46 8.50
N TYR A 69 9.90 3.37 8.85
CA TYR A 69 9.69 3.84 10.22
C TYR A 69 8.38 3.29 10.75
N TYR A 70 8.24 3.25 12.07
CA TYR A 70 7.02 2.85 12.76
C TYR A 70 6.47 4.04 13.53
N LEU A 71 5.23 4.41 13.22
CA LEU A 71 4.50 5.44 13.93
C LEU A 71 3.86 4.86 15.19
N ASN A 72 4.22 5.47 16.31
CA ASN A 72 3.75 5.14 17.65
C ASN A 72 3.10 6.38 18.27
N VAL A 73 1.82 6.30 18.61
CA VAL A 73 1.01 7.41 19.14
C VAL A 73 0.31 6.98 20.41
N VAL A 74 0.47 7.76 21.47
CA VAL A 74 -0.23 7.61 22.74
C VAL A 74 -1.11 8.83 22.99
N GLY A 75 -2.28 8.58 23.55
CA GLY A 75 -3.20 9.61 24.01
C GLY A 75 -3.24 9.62 25.53
N GLN A 76 -3.57 10.75 26.12
CA GLN A 76 -3.80 10.95 27.53
C GLN A 76 -5.15 11.66 27.73
N TYR A 77 -6.04 11.00 28.46
CA TYR A 77 -7.34 11.52 28.83
C TYR A 77 -7.63 11.18 30.29
N GLY A 78 -7.76 12.21 31.14
CA GLY A 78 -7.79 12.03 32.59
C GLY A 78 -6.50 11.39 33.11
N SER A 79 -6.62 10.25 33.79
CA SER A 79 -5.48 9.46 34.29
C SER A 79 -5.03 8.33 33.35
N ASN A 80 -5.74 8.12 32.24
CA ASN A 80 -5.45 7.03 31.31
C ASN A 80 -4.48 7.50 30.23
N THR A 81 -3.53 6.64 29.85
CA THR A 81 -2.54 6.93 28.80
C THR A 81 -2.41 5.77 27.81
N PRO A 82 -3.45 5.45 27.03
CA PRO A 82 -3.39 4.30 26.14
C PRO A 82 -2.67 4.59 24.82
N TRP A 83 -2.29 3.50 24.17
CA TRP A 83 -1.95 3.50 22.76
C TRP A 83 -3.16 3.89 21.91
N LEU A 84 -2.94 4.83 20.99
CA LEU A 84 -3.88 5.17 19.92
C LEU A 84 -3.48 4.48 18.61
N VAL A 85 -2.18 4.47 18.32
CA VAL A 85 -1.58 3.80 17.17
C VAL A 85 -0.28 3.16 17.65
N GLN A 86 -0.10 1.87 17.41
CA GLN A 86 1.11 1.15 17.77
C GLN A 86 1.68 0.48 16.52
N ASN A 87 2.95 0.76 16.24
CA ASN A 87 3.73 0.16 15.17
C ASN A 87 3.16 0.28 13.75
N LEU A 88 2.51 1.39 13.41
CA LEU A 88 2.05 1.61 12.03
C LEU A 88 3.25 1.81 11.09
N PRO A 89 3.52 0.93 10.11
CA PRO A 89 4.64 1.11 9.20
C PRO A 89 4.41 2.32 8.28
N LEU A 90 5.40 3.20 8.27
CA LEU A 90 5.57 4.31 7.36
C LEU A 90 6.68 3.92 6.38
N PHE A 91 6.28 3.66 5.14
CA PHE A 91 7.20 3.18 4.12
C PHE A 91 8.10 4.28 3.55
N PRO A 92 9.27 3.90 2.99
CA PRO A 92 10.16 4.84 2.35
C PRO A 92 9.52 5.62 1.20
N GLN A 93 9.95 6.87 1.03
CA GLN A 93 9.49 7.76 -0.04
C GLN A 93 10.69 8.30 -0.81
N THR A 94 10.97 7.72 -1.97
CA THR A 94 12.15 8.04 -2.80
C THR A 94 11.96 9.26 -3.71
N THR A 95 10.73 9.68 -3.95
CA THR A 95 10.38 10.81 -4.83
C THR A 95 9.83 11.99 -4.03
N VAL A 96 10.73 12.70 -3.35
CA VAL A 96 10.35 13.83 -2.48
C VAL A 96 10.14 15.11 -3.29
N SER A 97 8.87 15.40 -3.60
CA SER A 97 8.35 16.75 -3.37
C SER A 97 6.89 16.63 -2.94
N GLY A 98 6.66 16.46 -1.65
CA GLY A 98 5.31 16.42 -1.11
C GLY A 98 5.23 15.73 0.24
N THR A 99 4.28 16.20 1.02
CA THR A 99 3.83 15.54 2.23
C THR A 99 2.72 14.57 1.85
N LEU A 100 2.79 13.33 2.32
CA LEU A 100 1.73 12.33 2.10
C LEU A 100 0.69 12.42 3.21
N GLY A 101 -0.55 12.80 2.85
CA GLY A 101 -1.67 12.71 3.77
C GLY A 101 -2.10 11.25 3.99
N LEU A 102 -1.97 10.77 5.22
CA LEU A 102 -2.44 9.47 5.67
C LEU A 102 -3.53 9.64 6.73
N CYS A 103 -4.29 8.57 6.94
CA CYS A 103 -5.27 8.50 8.00
C CYS A 103 -5.36 7.08 8.56
N VAL A 104 -5.69 6.98 9.83
CA VAL A 104 -5.96 5.70 10.50
C VAL A 104 -7.12 5.84 11.47
N ASP A 105 -7.98 4.83 11.51
CA ASP A 105 -9.01 4.74 12.55
C ASP A 105 -8.36 4.35 13.89
N ILE A 106 -8.86 4.92 14.99
CA ILE A 106 -8.38 4.70 16.36
C ILE A 106 -9.52 4.27 17.28
N ASP A 107 -9.19 3.45 18.27
CA ASP A 107 -10.11 3.00 19.32
C ASP A 107 -9.93 3.86 20.57
N LEU A 108 -11.02 4.47 21.03
CA LEU A 108 -11.07 5.38 22.16
C LEU A 108 -11.57 4.71 23.45
N THR A 109 -11.87 3.40 23.42
CA THR A 109 -12.38 2.64 24.58
C THR A 109 -11.44 2.75 25.78
N ASP A 110 -10.13 2.72 25.55
CA ASP A 110 -9.12 2.74 26.62
C ASP A 110 -8.95 4.11 27.29
N PHE A 111 -9.62 5.16 26.80
CA PHE A 111 -9.75 6.41 27.55
C PHE A 111 -10.66 6.27 28.77
N GLY A 112 -11.37 5.14 28.93
CA GLY A 112 -12.31 4.91 30.03
C GLY A 112 -13.62 5.66 29.84
N LEU A 113 -13.97 5.95 28.58
CA LEU A 113 -15.19 6.64 28.19
C LEU A 113 -16.35 5.67 28.05
N SER A 114 -17.57 6.16 28.31
CA SER A 114 -18.79 5.51 27.83
C SER A 114 -19.17 6.01 26.45
N SER A 115 -19.72 5.15 25.60
CA SER A 115 -20.35 5.55 24.33
C SER A 115 -21.35 6.70 24.55
N GLY A 116 -21.39 7.65 23.62
CA GLY A 116 -22.18 8.88 23.74
C GLY A 116 -21.45 10.04 24.45
N THR A 117 -20.23 9.82 24.94
CA THR A 117 -19.43 10.87 25.59
C THR A 117 -18.58 11.61 24.56
N GLN A 118 -18.86 12.90 24.37
CA GLN A 118 -18.06 13.75 23.50
C GLN A 118 -16.66 13.98 24.09
N ILE A 119 -15.64 13.76 23.27
CA ILE A 119 -14.28 14.26 23.53
C ILE A 119 -14.13 15.55 22.74
N SER A 120 -13.88 16.67 23.42
CA SER A 120 -13.60 17.96 22.78
C SER A 120 -12.11 18.20 22.56
N SER A 121 -11.27 17.63 23.45
CA SER A 121 -9.82 17.65 23.36
C SER A 121 -9.21 16.55 24.23
N PHE A 122 -8.01 16.11 23.89
CA PHE A 122 -7.17 15.30 24.77
C PHE A 122 -5.69 15.63 24.52
N ASP A 123 -4.81 15.13 25.36
CA ASP A 123 -3.36 15.32 25.22
C ASP A 123 -2.77 14.15 24.45
N PHE A 124 -1.89 14.37 23.48
CA PHE A 124 -1.28 13.28 22.72
C PHE A 124 0.23 13.48 22.56
N GLY A 125 0.93 12.38 22.31
CA GLY A 125 2.33 12.42 21.90
C GLY A 125 2.65 11.27 20.97
N TYR A 126 3.72 11.42 20.19
CA TYR A 126 4.12 10.41 19.22
C TYR A 126 5.64 10.23 19.18
N GLN A 127 6.05 9.07 18.66
CA GLN A 127 7.44 8.75 18.36
C GLN A 127 7.51 8.00 17.03
N LEU A 128 8.52 8.30 16.23
CA LEU A 128 8.92 7.50 15.07
C LEU A 128 10.12 6.65 15.43
N THR A 129 10.06 5.35 15.16
CA THR A 129 11.13 4.39 15.46
C THR A 129 11.50 3.57 14.23
N THR A 130 12.73 3.09 14.13
CA THR A 130 13.17 2.18 13.05
C THR A 130 12.87 0.71 13.36
N SER A 131 12.23 0.44 14.49
CA SER A 131 11.82 -0.89 14.92
C SER A 131 10.51 -0.80 15.70
N PRO A 132 9.67 -1.84 15.69
CA PRO A 132 8.46 -1.89 16.49
C PRO A 132 8.75 -1.68 18.00
N LEU A 133 7.81 -1.09 18.71
CA LEU A 133 7.81 -0.91 20.16
C LEU A 133 6.83 -1.88 20.82
N ASP A 134 7.29 -2.51 21.90
CA ASP A 134 6.48 -3.38 22.77
C ASP A 134 5.92 -2.61 23.99
N ALA A 135 6.38 -1.37 24.19
CA ALA A 135 5.96 -0.49 25.30
C ALA A 135 5.69 0.93 24.79
N ALA A 136 4.74 1.61 25.45
CA ALA A 136 4.38 2.99 25.16
C ALA A 136 5.62 3.90 25.15
N PRO A 137 5.81 4.74 24.10
CA PRO A 137 6.95 5.63 24.02
C PRO A 137 6.88 6.70 25.12
N SER A 138 8.05 7.10 25.63
CA SER A 138 8.15 8.27 26.51
C SER A 138 8.14 9.53 25.66
N VAL A 139 7.03 10.26 25.67
CA VAL A 139 6.77 11.41 24.81
C VAL A 139 6.35 12.62 25.63
N ASN A 140 6.62 13.81 25.09
CA ASN A 140 5.98 15.03 25.58
C ASN A 140 4.58 15.12 25.00
N PHE A 141 3.61 15.44 25.85
CA PHE A 141 2.24 15.59 25.44
C PHE A 141 1.95 17.01 24.94
N SER A 142 1.13 17.09 23.92
CA SER A 142 0.55 18.32 23.39
C SER A 142 -0.96 18.18 23.35
N ASN A 143 -1.69 19.23 23.74
CA ASN A 143 -3.14 19.22 23.68
C ASN A 143 -3.63 19.36 22.23
N VAL A 144 -4.67 18.61 21.88
CA VAL A 144 -5.29 18.67 20.55
C VAL A 144 -6.82 18.67 20.65
N SER A 145 -7.46 19.47 19.81
CA SER A 145 -8.92 19.46 19.66
C SER A 145 -9.39 18.26 18.86
N VAL A 146 -10.56 17.73 19.22
CA VAL A 146 -11.20 16.60 18.52
C VAL A 146 -12.44 17.11 17.79
N SER A 147 -12.48 16.95 16.47
CA SER A 147 -13.67 17.26 15.66
C SER A 147 -14.68 16.10 15.65
N SER A 148 -15.93 16.35 15.27
CA SER A 148 -16.86 15.26 14.91
C SER A 148 -16.58 14.78 13.49
N LEU A 149 -16.67 13.46 13.27
CA LEU A 149 -16.55 12.81 11.98
C LEU A 149 -17.82 12.05 11.66
N THR A 150 -18.36 12.26 10.47
CA THR A 150 -19.52 11.50 9.99
C THR A 150 -19.09 10.16 9.40
N TYR A 151 -19.51 9.07 10.02
CA TYR A 151 -19.39 7.70 9.52
C TYR A 151 -20.76 7.18 9.11
N ARG A 152 -20.81 6.32 8.09
CA ARG A 152 -22.05 5.64 7.68
C ARG A 152 -21.91 4.16 7.98
N ALA A 153 -22.89 3.60 8.67
CA ALA A 153 -22.88 2.16 8.93
C ALA A 153 -22.85 1.37 7.61
N PRO A 154 -22.16 0.23 7.49
CA PRO A 154 -22.33 -0.63 6.34
C PRO A 154 -23.68 -1.35 6.40
N THR A 155 -24.28 -1.51 5.23
CA THR A 155 -25.50 -2.29 5.01
C THR A 155 -25.21 -3.45 4.07
N ILE A 156 -25.74 -4.63 4.38
CA ILE A 156 -25.84 -5.78 3.47
C ILE A 156 -27.34 -5.99 3.25
N ASP A 157 -27.76 -5.99 1.99
CA ASP A 157 -29.16 -6.26 1.60
C ASP A 157 -30.18 -5.30 2.24
N GLY A 158 -29.82 -4.02 2.36
CA GLY A 158 -30.64 -3.00 3.02
C GLY A 158 -30.79 -3.18 4.54
N VAL A 159 -30.11 -4.17 5.12
CA VAL A 159 -30.07 -4.41 6.55
C VAL A 159 -28.75 -3.89 7.09
N ASN A 160 -28.81 -3.03 8.11
CA ASN A 160 -27.63 -2.68 8.90
C ASN A 160 -27.01 -3.97 9.44
N VAL A 161 -25.80 -4.31 9.00
CA VAL A 161 -25.16 -5.59 9.36
C VAL A 161 -24.62 -5.58 10.79
N PHE A 162 -24.66 -4.44 11.46
CA PHE A 162 -24.30 -4.36 12.86
C PHE A 162 -25.38 -5.00 13.73
N ARG A 163 -25.11 -6.22 14.21
CA ARG A 163 -25.78 -6.83 15.36
C ARG A 163 -24.89 -6.65 16.60
N GLY A 164 -24.82 -5.43 17.14
CA GLY A 164 -24.02 -5.09 18.33
C GLY A 164 -23.88 -3.56 18.53
N PRO A 165 -23.21 -3.07 19.59
CA PRO A 165 -22.74 -1.68 19.62
C PRO A 165 -21.95 -1.44 18.33
N PHE A 166 -22.24 -0.33 17.64
CA PHE A 166 -21.83 -0.10 16.25
C PHE A 166 -20.35 -0.46 16.07
N GLY A 167 -20.09 -1.37 15.13
CA GLY A 167 -18.88 -2.17 15.17
C GLY A 167 -17.60 -1.37 14.94
N SER A 168 -16.48 -2.07 15.16
CA SER A 168 -15.14 -1.51 15.01
C SER A 168 -14.84 -1.13 13.56
N PRO A 169 -14.61 0.16 13.23
CA PRO A 169 -13.86 0.50 12.03
C PRO A 169 -12.50 -0.20 12.08
N GLY A 170 -11.93 -0.51 10.90
CA GLY A 170 -10.82 -1.46 10.73
C GLY A 170 -9.66 -1.24 11.70
N GLY A 171 -9.42 0.01 12.12
CA GLY A 171 -8.64 0.37 13.31
C GLY A 171 -7.18 -0.05 13.26
N PHE A 172 -6.24 0.91 13.32
CA PHE A 172 -4.81 0.61 13.49
C PHE A 172 -4.43 0.62 14.97
N LYS A 173 -5.23 -0.06 15.79
CA LYS A 173 -4.87 -0.35 17.16
C LYS A 173 -4.35 -1.76 17.22
N ALA A 174 -3.11 -1.85 17.61
CA ALA A 174 -2.46 -3.11 17.84
C ALA A 174 -3.05 -3.74 19.12
N ALA A 175 -3.43 -5.02 19.10
CA ALA A 175 -4.13 -5.66 20.20
C ALA A 175 -3.17 -6.03 21.35
N GLY A 176 -2.96 -5.09 22.27
CA GLY A 176 -2.26 -5.35 23.53
C GLY A 176 -0.73 -5.43 23.40
N ALA A 177 -0.05 -5.82 24.48
CA ALA A 177 1.42 -5.76 24.58
C ALA A 177 2.18 -6.72 23.63
N ASP A 178 1.50 -7.73 23.06
CA ASP A 178 2.09 -8.73 22.14
C ASP A 178 1.86 -8.40 20.65
N SER A 179 1.38 -7.18 20.37
CA SER A 179 1.00 -6.75 19.04
C SER A 179 2.20 -6.36 18.17
N THR A 180 2.89 -7.39 17.72
CA THR A 180 4.07 -7.25 16.87
C THR A 180 3.63 -7.25 15.41
N VAL A 181 4.18 -6.30 14.63
CA VAL A 181 4.12 -6.41 13.16
C VAL A 181 4.73 -7.75 12.78
N LYS A 182 3.94 -8.63 12.17
CA LYS A 182 4.35 -10.00 11.89
C LYS A 182 5.12 -10.01 10.56
N GLY A 183 6.41 -10.30 10.66
CA GLY A 183 7.31 -10.32 9.50
C GLY A 183 7.75 -8.92 9.06
N GLU A 184 8.65 -8.88 8.07
CA GLU A 184 9.11 -7.62 7.48
C GLU A 184 8.04 -7.05 6.54
N PRO A 185 7.60 -5.80 6.73
CA PRO A 185 6.77 -5.11 5.75
C PRO A 185 7.44 -5.10 4.37
N VAL A 186 6.69 -5.41 3.33
CA VAL A 186 7.18 -5.40 1.95
C VAL A 186 6.63 -4.17 1.23
N VAL A 187 7.46 -3.49 0.45
CA VAL A 187 7.06 -2.28 -0.29
C VAL A 187 7.77 -2.14 -1.63
N HIS A 188 7.02 -1.69 -2.62
CA HIS A 188 7.48 -1.15 -3.88
C HIS A 188 7.63 0.36 -3.76
N GLU A 189 8.87 0.80 -3.60
CA GLU A 189 9.21 2.21 -3.66
C GLU A 189 9.01 2.76 -5.07
N GLY A 190 8.54 3.99 -5.17
CA GLY A 190 8.49 4.74 -6.43
C GLY A 190 7.41 4.28 -7.41
N VAL A 191 6.38 3.54 -6.99
CA VAL A 191 5.23 3.23 -7.85
C VAL A 191 4.67 4.54 -8.41
N PRO A 192 4.66 4.75 -9.74
CA PRO A 192 4.45 6.05 -10.33
C PRO A 192 3.00 6.55 -10.18
N ARG A 193 2.81 7.87 -10.29
CA ARG A 193 1.48 8.50 -10.31
C ARG A 193 0.93 8.45 -11.73
N VAL A 194 -0.37 8.17 -11.84
CA VAL A 194 -1.12 8.25 -13.10
C VAL A 194 -2.34 9.14 -12.88
N VAL A 195 -2.59 10.03 -13.83
CA VAL A 195 -3.81 10.84 -13.94
C VAL A 195 -4.80 10.07 -14.81
N GLU A 196 -5.95 9.71 -14.21
CA GLU A 196 -6.96 8.87 -14.85
C GLU A 196 -8.18 9.68 -15.25
N ASP A 197 -8.69 9.44 -16.45
CA ASP A 197 -10.03 9.86 -16.84
C ASP A 197 -11.12 9.02 -16.14
N CYS A 198 -12.34 9.54 -16.15
CA CYS A 198 -13.51 8.92 -15.54
C CYS A 198 -13.65 7.44 -15.96
N CYS A 199 -13.80 6.56 -14.96
CA CYS A 199 -13.99 5.12 -15.12
C CYS A 199 -12.79 4.38 -15.78
N GLN A 200 -11.57 4.91 -15.68
CA GLN A 200 -10.36 4.28 -16.25
C GLN A 200 -9.41 3.69 -15.19
N CYS A 201 -9.98 3.12 -14.12
CA CYS A 201 -9.20 2.54 -13.01
C CYS A 201 -8.28 1.40 -13.46
N MET A 202 -8.74 0.56 -14.38
CA MET A 202 -7.94 -0.58 -14.85
C MET A 202 -6.75 -0.19 -15.72
N PRO A 203 -6.89 0.65 -16.77
CA PRO A 203 -5.72 1.22 -17.44
C PRO A 203 -4.78 1.95 -16.47
N GLY A 204 -5.34 2.69 -15.51
CA GLY A 204 -4.56 3.41 -14.50
C GLY A 204 -3.71 2.49 -13.64
N ALA A 205 -4.33 1.49 -13.02
CA ALA A 205 -3.63 0.51 -12.18
C ALA A 205 -2.54 -0.22 -12.98
N PHE A 206 -2.88 -0.77 -14.15
CA PHE A 206 -1.92 -1.48 -15.00
C PHE A 206 -0.76 -0.61 -15.46
N ALA A 207 -1.00 0.67 -15.73
CA ALA A 207 0.05 1.58 -16.15
C ALA A 207 1.03 1.91 -15.04
N ARG A 208 0.56 2.05 -13.79
CA ARG A 208 1.44 2.21 -12.62
C ARG A 208 2.37 1.01 -12.47
N SER A 209 1.78 -0.17 -12.55
CA SER A 209 2.45 -1.46 -12.40
C SER A 209 3.54 -1.69 -13.45
N LEU A 210 3.20 -1.52 -14.73
CA LEU A 210 4.16 -1.65 -15.83
C LEU A 210 5.21 -0.53 -15.81
N GLY A 211 4.84 0.69 -15.41
CA GLY A 211 5.78 1.79 -15.22
C GLY A 211 6.81 1.48 -14.14
N TRP A 212 6.35 0.98 -12.99
CA TRP A 212 7.23 0.55 -11.90
C TRP A 212 8.18 -0.58 -12.33
N LEU A 213 7.67 -1.62 -13.01
CA LEU A 213 8.51 -2.72 -13.50
C LEU A 213 9.57 -2.24 -14.50
N ASN A 214 9.19 -1.35 -15.42
CA ASN A 214 10.12 -0.78 -16.39
C ASN A 214 11.27 -0.03 -15.68
N GLU A 215 10.95 0.78 -14.67
CA GLU A 215 11.94 1.52 -13.90
C GLU A 215 12.80 0.62 -13.01
N LYS A 216 12.18 -0.35 -12.33
CA LYS A 216 12.81 -1.29 -11.40
C LYS A 216 13.79 -2.22 -12.12
N HIS A 217 13.37 -2.80 -13.24
CA HIS A 217 14.15 -3.80 -13.98
C HIS A 217 14.90 -3.22 -15.18
N LYS A 218 14.81 -1.91 -15.44
CA LYS A 218 15.47 -1.24 -16.56
C LYS A 218 15.14 -1.91 -17.90
N LEU A 219 13.86 -2.17 -18.14
CA LEU A 219 13.39 -2.90 -19.33
C LEU A 219 13.62 -2.15 -20.65
N GLY A 220 14.06 -0.89 -20.59
CA GLY A 220 14.41 -0.10 -21.77
C GLY A 220 13.19 0.46 -22.51
N TYR A 221 12.00 0.37 -21.93
CA TYR A 221 10.81 0.94 -22.52
C TYR A 221 10.83 2.46 -22.32
N GLY A 222 10.98 3.21 -23.41
CA GLY A 222 11.14 4.67 -23.38
C GLY A 222 9.88 5.47 -23.02
N LYS A 223 8.89 4.86 -22.38
CA LYS A 223 7.62 5.48 -21.98
C LYS A 223 7.47 5.44 -20.46
N ASP A 224 6.94 6.52 -19.91
CA ASP A 224 6.56 6.57 -18.50
C ASP A 224 5.18 5.94 -18.26
N ALA A 225 4.76 5.91 -17.00
CA ALA A 225 3.45 5.35 -16.63
C ALA A 225 2.27 6.12 -17.24
N GLN A 226 2.37 7.44 -17.43
CA GLN A 226 1.28 8.21 -18.02
C GLN A 226 1.14 7.92 -19.53
N ASP A 227 2.25 7.68 -20.22
CA ASP A 227 2.24 7.26 -21.62
C ASP A 227 1.73 5.84 -21.78
N ILE A 228 2.13 4.91 -20.89
CA ILE A 228 1.54 3.56 -20.82
C ILE A 228 0.02 3.64 -20.61
N TYR A 229 -0.42 4.50 -19.69
CA TYR A 229 -1.84 4.70 -19.41
C TYR A 229 -2.62 5.12 -20.65
N LYS A 230 -2.14 6.12 -21.41
CA LYS A 230 -2.81 6.60 -22.63
C LYS A 230 -3.00 5.45 -23.63
N GLU A 231 -1.98 4.62 -23.81
CA GLU A 231 -2.05 3.49 -24.75
C GLU A 231 -2.94 2.34 -24.26
N LEU A 232 -2.91 2.04 -22.96
CA LEU A 232 -3.78 1.04 -22.36
C LEU A 232 -5.23 1.51 -22.37
N LYS A 233 -5.51 2.77 -22.07
CA LYS A 233 -6.85 3.35 -22.12
C LYS A 233 -7.49 3.12 -23.49
N ASP A 234 -6.74 3.38 -24.57
CA ASP A 234 -7.22 3.14 -25.93
C ASP A 234 -7.38 1.65 -26.26
N ARG A 235 -6.66 0.74 -25.59
CA ARG A 235 -6.71 -0.71 -25.85
C ARG A 235 -7.80 -1.43 -25.06
N ILE A 236 -7.98 -1.07 -23.79
CA ILE A 236 -8.77 -1.80 -22.79
C ILE A 236 -9.77 -0.91 -22.02
N GLY A 237 -9.91 0.36 -22.37
CA GLY A 237 -10.78 1.32 -21.68
C GLY A 237 -12.28 1.09 -21.90
N PHE A 238 -13.08 1.83 -21.12
CA PHE A 238 -14.55 1.68 -21.02
C PHE A 238 -15.30 1.76 -22.36
N GLU A 239 -14.83 2.57 -23.31
CA GLU A 239 -15.48 2.74 -24.62
C GLU A 239 -15.62 1.44 -25.41
N LYS A 240 -14.79 0.43 -25.11
CA LYS A 240 -14.76 -0.85 -25.84
C LYS A 240 -15.67 -1.94 -25.28
N ARG A 241 -16.36 -1.73 -24.15
CA ARG A 241 -17.25 -2.74 -23.48
C ARG A 241 -16.66 -4.15 -23.39
N LEU A 242 -15.35 -4.26 -23.16
CA LEU A 242 -14.68 -5.55 -23.05
C LEU A 242 -14.97 -6.19 -21.70
N ARG A 243 -15.05 -7.52 -21.67
CA ARG A 243 -15.07 -8.31 -20.43
C ARG A 243 -13.73 -8.23 -19.72
N GLU A 244 -13.71 -8.46 -18.41
CA GLU A 244 -12.49 -8.34 -17.59
C GLU A 244 -11.39 -9.29 -18.07
N GLU A 245 -11.73 -10.54 -18.41
CA GLU A 245 -10.78 -11.50 -18.99
C GLU A 245 -10.06 -10.96 -20.23
N GLU A 246 -10.82 -10.30 -21.12
CA GLU A 246 -10.28 -9.77 -22.37
C GLU A 246 -9.38 -8.55 -22.11
N ARG A 247 -9.70 -7.74 -21.09
CA ARG A 247 -8.88 -6.60 -20.69
C ARG A 247 -7.55 -7.07 -20.09
N ILE A 248 -7.58 -8.10 -19.25
CA ILE A 248 -6.37 -8.73 -18.68
C ILE A 248 -5.53 -9.37 -19.78
N LYS A 249 -6.15 -10.10 -20.72
CA LYS A 249 -5.44 -10.64 -21.90
C LYS A 249 -4.72 -9.56 -22.70
N LYS A 250 -5.41 -8.46 -23.02
CA LYS A 250 -4.83 -7.32 -23.75
C LYS A 250 -3.72 -6.61 -22.96
N LYS A 251 -3.80 -6.57 -21.61
CA LYS A 251 -2.71 -6.12 -20.76
C LYS A 251 -1.49 -7.04 -20.89
N ALA A 252 -1.69 -8.36 -20.80
CA ALA A 252 -0.60 -9.33 -20.94
C ALA A 252 0.09 -9.24 -22.30
N GLU A 253 -0.68 -9.07 -23.39
CA GLU A 253 -0.15 -8.82 -24.74
C GLU A 253 0.65 -7.52 -24.81
N TYR A 254 0.16 -6.44 -24.18
CA TYR A 254 0.87 -5.17 -24.12
C TYR A 254 2.17 -5.28 -23.33
N ALA A 255 2.15 -5.95 -22.16
CA ALA A 255 3.32 -6.18 -21.33
C ALA A 255 4.40 -6.98 -22.08
N LYS A 256 4.02 -8.00 -22.85
CA LYS A 256 4.95 -8.72 -23.75
C LYS A 256 5.55 -7.84 -24.84
N GLY A 257 4.84 -6.78 -25.24
CA GLY A 257 5.35 -5.75 -26.16
C GLY A 257 6.36 -4.79 -25.52
N ILE A 258 6.30 -4.60 -24.19
CA ILE A 258 7.34 -3.88 -23.42
C ILE A 258 8.60 -4.75 -23.33
N SER A 259 8.43 -5.98 -22.88
CA SER A 259 9.50 -6.98 -22.83
C SER A 259 8.92 -8.38 -22.87
N SER A 260 9.53 -9.27 -23.67
CA SER A 260 9.16 -10.68 -23.75
C SER A 260 9.35 -11.42 -22.41
N SER A 261 10.15 -10.86 -21.49
CA SER A 261 10.39 -11.39 -20.15
C SER A 261 9.26 -11.13 -19.15
N ILE A 262 8.35 -10.19 -19.41
CA ILE A 262 7.23 -9.92 -18.49
C ILE A 262 6.19 -11.04 -18.61
N ALA A 263 5.79 -11.66 -17.50
CA ALA A 263 4.71 -12.64 -17.44
C ALA A 263 3.60 -12.16 -16.51
N THR A 264 2.38 -12.08 -17.04
CA THR A 264 1.17 -11.76 -16.27
C THR A 264 0.55 -13.05 -15.72
N LYS A 265 0.11 -13.03 -14.47
CA LYS A 265 -0.61 -14.10 -13.78
C LYS A 265 -1.86 -13.53 -13.10
N VAL A 266 -2.88 -14.36 -12.91
CA VAL A 266 -4.11 -14.02 -12.20
C VAL A 266 -4.34 -14.95 -11.02
N LEU A 267 -4.89 -14.40 -9.94
CA LEU A 267 -5.61 -15.16 -8.92
C LEU A 267 -7.10 -14.77 -8.97
N ASP A 268 -7.97 -15.72 -9.27
CA ASP A 268 -9.42 -15.51 -9.38
C ASP A 268 -10.11 -15.78 -8.03
N ALA A 269 -9.96 -14.84 -7.08
CA ALA A 269 -10.43 -14.98 -5.70
C ALA A 269 -11.94 -15.26 -5.57
N ALA A 270 -12.74 -14.82 -6.55
CA ALA A 270 -14.19 -14.96 -6.54
C ALA A 270 -14.72 -15.95 -7.60
N GLY A 271 -13.85 -16.58 -8.40
CA GLY A 271 -14.25 -17.48 -9.48
C GLY A 271 -15.05 -16.79 -10.59
N VAL A 272 -14.73 -15.53 -10.91
CA VAL A 272 -15.48 -14.70 -11.87
C VAL A 272 -14.82 -14.55 -13.24
N LEU A 273 -13.51 -14.76 -13.35
CA LEU A 273 -12.75 -14.59 -14.58
C LEU A 273 -12.71 -15.89 -15.40
N GLY A 274 -12.51 -17.03 -14.74
CA GLY A 274 -12.18 -18.28 -15.42
C GLY A 274 -10.86 -18.20 -16.20
N SER A 275 -10.63 -19.15 -17.11
CA SER A 275 -9.34 -19.26 -17.81
C SER A 275 -9.14 -18.16 -18.87
N ILE A 276 -7.98 -17.49 -18.80
CA ILE A 276 -7.57 -16.44 -19.74
C ILE A 276 -6.43 -16.95 -20.62
N GLU A 277 -6.60 -16.90 -21.94
CA GLU A 277 -5.58 -17.38 -22.87
C GLU A 277 -4.24 -16.67 -22.69
N GLY A 278 -3.17 -17.45 -22.45
CA GLY A 278 -1.82 -16.94 -22.27
C GLY A 278 -1.50 -16.36 -20.90
N VAL A 279 -2.45 -16.38 -19.96
CA VAL A 279 -2.29 -15.88 -18.59
C VAL A 279 -2.53 -17.03 -17.61
N PRO A 280 -1.49 -17.52 -16.90
CA PRO A 280 -1.65 -18.54 -15.88
C PRO A 280 -2.59 -18.08 -14.75
N GLU A 281 -3.39 -19.02 -14.25
CA GLU A 281 -4.31 -18.82 -13.13
C GLU A 281 -3.80 -19.58 -11.89
N ASP A 282 -3.79 -18.91 -10.75
CA ASP A 282 -3.59 -19.51 -9.42
C ASP A 282 -4.91 -19.47 -8.65
N SER A 283 -5.71 -20.52 -8.79
CA SER A 283 -7.03 -20.65 -8.16
C SER A 283 -7.01 -21.44 -6.84
N THR A 284 -5.83 -21.87 -6.38
CA THR A 284 -5.70 -22.74 -5.20
C THR A 284 -5.05 -22.06 -4.00
N THR A 285 -4.30 -20.99 -4.22
CA THR A 285 -3.65 -20.25 -3.15
C THR A 285 -4.65 -19.30 -2.48
N ASP A 286 -4.58 -19.18 -1.16
CA ASP A 286 -5.28 -18.12 -0.41
C ASP A 286 -4.81 -16.73 -0.89
N LEU A 287 -5.71 -15.75 -1.06
CA LEU A 287 -5.35 -14.41 -1.55
C LEU A 287 -4.25 -13.76 -0.69
N ILE A 288 -4.30 -13.89 0.64
CA ILE A 288 -3.33 -13.26 1.54
C ILE A 288 -1.96 -13.90 1.37
N GLU A 289 -1.89 -15.24 1.33
CA GLU A 289 -0.66 -15.98 1.08
C GLU A 289 -0.10 -15.71 -0.32
N TRP A 290 -0.98 -15.58 -1.31
CA TRP A 290 -0.60 -15.20 -2.67
C TRP A 290 0.01 -13.80 -2.67
N LEU A 291 -0.67 -12.79 -2.11
CA LEU A 291 -0.16 -11.42 -2.04
C LEU A 291 1.20 -11.35 -1.35
N LYS A 292 1.35 -12.03 -0.20
CA LYS A 292 2.59 -12.11 0.57
C LYS A 292 3.76 -12.70 -0.24
N ARG A 293 3.47 -13.60 -1.18
CA ARG A 293 4.46 -14.18 -2.08
C ARG A 293 4.77 -13.25 -3.25
N GLU A 294 3.74 -12.76 -3.93
CA GLU A 294 3.91 -11.98 -5.17
C GLU A 294 4.56 -10.62 -4.91
N ILE A 295 4.10 -9.86 -3.91
CA ILE A 295 4.55 -8.47 -3.67
C ILE A 295 6.03 -8.36 -3.29
N LYS A 296 6.73 -9.48 -3.07
CA LYS A 296 8.17 -9.50 -2.81
C LYS A 296 9.00 -9.30 -4.07
N THR A 297 8.48 -9.72 -5.23
CA THR A 297 9.23 -9.75 -6.49
C THR A 297 8.45 -9.20 -7.67
N GLU A 298 7.12 -9.23 -7.59
CA GLU A 298 6.19 -8.94 -8.68
C GLU A 298 5.35 -7.73 -8.37
N ASP A 299 4.99 -6.94 -9.38
CA ASP A 299 3.92 -5.95 -9.21
C ASP A 299 2.57 -6.64 -9.04
N VAL A 300 1.65 -6.00 -8.31
CA VAL A 300 0.33 -6.54 -8.03
C VAL A 300 -0.75 -5.48 -8.20
N GLU A 301 -1.82 -5.81 -8.92
CA GLU A 301 -3.10 -5.09 -8.86
C GLU A 301 -4.21 -5.92 -8.24
N LEU A 302 -5.11 -5.25 -7.51
CA LEU A 302 -6.21 -5.89 -6.79
C LEU A 302 -7.54 -5.28 -7.20
N ALA A 303 -8.43 -6.10 -7.76
CA ALA A 303 -9.76 -5.69 -8.15
C ALA A 303 -10.78 -6.04 -7.06
N TYR A 304 -11.66 -5.09 -6.76
CA TYR A 304 -12.78 -5.28 -5.84
C TYR A 304 -14.04 -4.61 -6.38
N CYS A 305 -15.19 -5.12 -5.96
CA CYS A 305 -16.48 -4.56 -6.34
C CYS A 305 -17.31 -4.25 -5.11
N TRP A 306 -18.18 -3.25 -5.23
CA TRP A 306 -19.16 -2.92 -4.21
C TRP A 306 -20.58 -3.15 -4.70
N PHE A 307 -21.44 -3.51 -3.76
CA PHE A 307 -22.83 -3.87 -4.04
C PHE A 307 -23.76 -2.70 -3.76
N ASN A 308 -24.89 -2.68 -4.46
CA ASN A 308 -25.93 -1.70 -4.20
C ASN A 308 -26.76 -2.16 -2.99
N PRO A 309 -26.71 -1.44 -1.85
CA PRO A 309 -27.47 -1.87 -0.67
C PRO A 309 -28.99 -1.79 -0.87
N ASN A 310 -29.45 -1.01 -1.87
CA ASN A 310 -30.88 -0.79 -2.15
C ASN A 310 -31.43 -1.78 -3.19
N LYS A 311 -30.69 -2.85 -3.49
CA LYS A 311 -31.01 -3.86 -4.50
C LYS A 311 -30.92 -5.25 -3.89
N PRO A 312 -31.51 -6.27 -4.54
CA PRO A 312 -31.39 -7.64 -4.06
C PRO A 312 -29.93 -8.04 -3.82
N PRO A 313 -29.67 -8.90 -2.82
CA PRO A 313 -28.35 -9.42 -2.53
C PRO A 313 -27.62 -9.85 -3.80
N GLY A 314 -26.39 -9.36 -3.96
CA GLY A 314 -25.53 -9.68 -5.10
C GLY A 314 -25.62 -8.73 -6.30
N GLU A 315 -26.50 -7.71 -6.31
CA GLU A 315 -26.48 -6.71 -7.39
C GLU A 315 -25.28 -5.77 -7.25
N GLN A 316 -24.28 -6.00 -8.09
CA GLN A 316 -23.05 -5.21 -8.17
C GLN A 316 -23.35 -3.78 -8.64
N LYS A 317 -22.93 -2.78 -7.86
CA LYS A 317 -23.04 -1.35 -8.21
C LYS A 317 -21.89 -0.89 -9.08
N GLY A 318 -20.69 -1.39 -8.81
CA GLY A 318 -19.48 -1.02 -9.53
C GLY A 318 -18.27 -1.82 -9.07
N CYS A 319 -17.22 -1.76 -9.87
CA CYS A 319 -15.91 -2.35 -9.57
C CYS A 319 -14.83 -1.31 -9.71
N HIS A 320 -13.71 -1.57 -9.05
CA HIS A 320 -12.51 -0.76 -9.11
C HIS A 320 -11.30 -1.66 -8.92
N ILE A 321 -10.16 -1.20 -9.41
CA ILE A 321 -8.89 -1.90 -9.30
C ILE A 321 -7.82 -0.90 -8.90
N VAL A 322 -6.92 -1.34 -8.02
CA VAL A 322 -5.86 -0.51 -7.44
C VAL A 322 -4.53 -1.21 -7.60
N THR A 323 -3.43 -0.46 -7.64
CA THR A 323 -2.07 -1.02 -7.61
C THR A 323 -1.64 -1.17 -6.16
N ILE A 324 -1.29 -2.39 -5.76
CA ILE A 324 -0.74 -2.69 -4.43
C ILE A 324 0.75 -2.38 -4.45
N ALA A 325 1.16 -1.49 -3.56
CA ALA A 325 2.54 -1.05 -3.43
C ALA A 325 3.20 -1.56 -2.14
N GLY A 326 2.46 -2.18 -1.23
CA GLY A 326 3.06 -2.79 -0.06
C GLY A 326 2.08 -3.66 0.72
N PHE A 327 2.63 -4.50 1.58
CA PHE A 327 1.88 -5.48 2.37
C PHE A 327 2.54 -5.69 3.73
N TRP A 328 1.73 -5.81 4.77
CA TRP A 328 2.17 -6.23 6.10
C TRP A 328 1.03 -6.89 6.88
N GLU A 329 1.40 -7.59 7.94
CA GLU A 329 0.46 -8.20 8.86
C GLU A 329 0.66 -7.64 10.26
N GLN A 330 -0.44 -7.39 10.97
CA GLN A 330 -0.44 -6.92 12.34
C GLN A 330 -1.68 -7.47 13.03
N ASP A 331 -1.50 -8.19 14.14
CA ASP A 331 -2.59 -8.80 14.93
C ASP A 331 -3.58 -9.63 14.11
N ASP A 332 -3.05 -10.53 13.28
CA ASP A 332 -3.82 -11.42 12.40
C ASP A 332 -4.69 -10.69 11.36
N LYS A 333 -4.49 -9.38 11.21
CA LYS A 333 -5.02 -8.58 10.10
C LYS A 333 -3.94 -8.40 9.06
N SER A 334 -4.36 -8.40 7.81
CA SER A 334 -3.51 -8.11 6.66
C SER A 334 -3.83 -6.71 6.15
N PHE A 335 -2.79 -5.95 5.83
CA PHE A 335 -2.94 -4.59 5.35
C PHE A 335 -2.14 -4.38 4.07
N VAL A 336 -2.61 -3.45 3.25
CA VAL A 336 -1.97 -3.07 2.00
C VAL A 336 -1.78 -1.55 1.91
N TYR A 337 -0.61 -1.16 1.42
CA TYR A 337 -0.40 0.16 0.82
C TYR A 337 -0.76 0.06 -0.65
N TYR A 338 -1.53 1.03 -1.16
CA TYR A 338 -1.96 1.03 -2.55
C TYR A 338 -2.00 2.43 -3.15
N ARG A 339 -1.93 2.48 -4.48
CA ARG A 339 -2.06 3.70 -5.30
C ARG A 339 -3.40 3.64 -6.05
N ASP A 340 -4.07 4.79 -6.11
CA ASP A 340 -5.42 4.89 -6.63
C ASP A 340 -5.78 6.36 -6.93
N ASP A 341 -6.09 6.68 -8.19
CA ASP A 341 -6.79 7.92 -8.53
C ASP A 341 -8.28 7.71 -8.26
N ALA A 342 -8.72 8.04 -7.05
CA ALA A 342 -10.10 7.83 -6.65
C ALA A 342 -11.07 8.86 -7.26
N VAL A 343 -10.55 9.99 -7.77
CA VAL A 343 -11.38 11.07 -8.30
C VAL A 343 -11.66 10.83 -9.78
N GLN A 344 -10.65 10.36 -10.54
CA GLN A 344 -10.75 10.04 -11.96
C GLN A 344 -11.31 11.20 -12.79
N ASP A 345 -10.84 12.42 -12.51
CA ASP A 345 -11.29 13.66 -13.18
C ASP A 345 -10.43 14.04 -14.40
N GLY A 346 -9.37 13.27 -14.69
CA GLY A 346 -8.40 13.59 -15.74
C GLY A 346 -7.48 14.76 -15.42
N GLN A 347 -7.45 15.25 -14.17
CA GLN A 347 -6.67 16.43 -13.77
C GLN A 347 -5.75 16.16 -12.59
N SER A 348 -6.29 15.58 -11.52
CA SER A 348 -5.67 15.57 -10.20
C SER A 348 -4.82 14.32 -9.96
N GLY A 349 -5.07 13.22 -10.66
CA GLY A 349 -4.38 11.95 -10.46
C GLY A 349 -4.47 11.42 -9.02
N ASP A 350 -3.69 10.37 -8.73
CA ASP A 350 -3.54 9.96 -7.33
C ASP A 350 -2.80 11.03 -6.52
N LEU A 351 -3.25 11.25 -5.28
CA LEU A 351 -2.65 12.22 -4.35
C LEU A 351 -1.61 11.58 -3.42
N GLY A 352 -1.30 10.29 -3.64
CA GLY A 352 -0.36 9.55 -2.81
C GLY A 352 -0.78 8.11 -2.58
N TYR A 353 -0.06 7.45 -1.66
CA TYR A 353 -0.40 6.12 -1.17
C TYR A 353 -1.57 6.17 -0.18
N LYS A 354 -2.33 5.09 -0.14
CA LYS A 354 -3.45 4.89 0.76
C LYS A 354 -3.29 3.55 1.45
N ILE A 355 -4.00 3.38 2.57
CA ILE A 355 -3.97 2.16 3.36
C ILE A 355 -5.34 1.48 3.32
N ALA A 356 -5.35 0.15 3.20
CA ALA A 356 -6.55 -0.67 3.39
C ALA A 356 -6.25 -1.94 4.18
N GLU A 357 -7.25 -2.43 4.91
CA GLU A 357 -7.27 -3.76 5.52
C GLU A 357 -7.85 -4.75 4.50
N LEU A 358 -7.24 -5.93 4.43
CA LEU A 358 -7.76 -7.11 3.76
C LEU A 358 -8.24 -8.11 4.82
N GLU A 359 -9.52 -8.47 4.76
CA GLU A 359 -10.13 -9.44 5.66
C GLU A 359 -10.65 -10.63 4.86
N LYS A 360 -10.30 -11.86 5.28
CA LYS A 360 -11.00 -13.05 4.83
C LYS A 360 -12.24 -13.27 5.69
N ALA A 361 -13.41 -13.15 5.08
CA ALA A 361 -14.68 -13.36 5.75
C ALA A 361 -14.94 -14.87 5.99
N ALA A 362 -15.87 -15.16 6.90
CA ALA A 362 -16.23 -16.54 7.27
C ALA A 362 -16.78 -17.38 6.09
N ASP A 363 -17.32 -16.73 5.05
CA ASP A 363 -17.78 -17.36 3.81
C ASP A 363 -16.65 -17.64 2.81
N GLY A 364 -15.40 -17.33 3.16
CA GLY A 364 -14.22 -17.49 2.33
C GLY A 364 -13.95 -16.33 1.36
N SER A 365 -14.88 -15.37 1.23
CA SER A 365 -14.67 -14.17 0.41
C SER A 365 -13.69 -13.21 1.07
N TYR A 366 -13.02 -12.37 0.27
CA TYR A 366 -12.11 -11.35 0.79
C TYR A 366 -12.72 -9.96 0.69
N ARG A 367 -12.49 -9.14 1.71
CA ARG A 367 -12.99 -7.77 1.82
C ARG A 367 -11.85 -6.77 1.77
N PHE A 368 -12.04 -5.70 1.02
CA PHE A 368 -11.11 -4.57 0.93
C PHE A 368 -11.67 -3.36 1.70
N LYS A 369 -11.15 -3.09 2.89
CA LYS A 369 -11.63 -1.98 3.74
C LYS A 369 -10.65 -0.83 3.71
N ARG A 370 -11.02 0.29 3.07
CA ARG A 370 -10.20 1.50 3.08
C ARG A 370 -10.11 2.08 4.50
N SER A 371 -8.93 2.57 4.88
CA SER A 371 -8.70 3.30 6.14
C SER A 371 -9.42 4.66 6.22
N SER A 372 -9.78 5.27 5.08
CA SER A 372 -10.54 6.54 5.02
C SER A 372 -11.90 6.42 4.36
N GLY A 373 -12.87 7.13 4.95
CA GLY A 373 -13.90 7.90 4.23
C GLY A 373 -15.03 7.13 3.55
N SER A 374 -15.02 5.80 3.56
CA SER A 374 -16.11 4.99 2.99
C SER A 374 -16.44 3.78 3.86
N THR A 375 -16.92 4.00 5.08
CA THR A 375 -17.26 2.94 6.04
C THR A 375 -18.58 2.21 5.74
N GLY A 376 -19.29 2.58 4.68
CA GLY A 376 -20.59 1.98 4.35
C GLY A 376 -20.60 0.89 3.29
N THR A 377 -19.54 0.73 2.49
CA THR A 377 -19.59 -0.16 1.32
C THR A 377 -18.61 -1.31 1.45
N ILE A 378 -19.16 -2.50 1.73
CA ILE A 378 -18.40 -3.74 1.67
C ILE A 378 -17.93 -3.92 0.24
N ARG A 379 -16.60 -4.01 0.09
CA ARG A 379 -15.95 -4.23 -1.18
C ARG A 379 -15.42 -5.64 -1.19
N THR A 380 -15.97 -6.49 -2.02
CA THR A 380 -15.52 -7.87 -2.17
C THR A 380 -14.43 -7.90 -3.23
N VAL A 381 -13.26 -8.41 -2.87
CA VAL A 381 -12.17 -8.67 -3.82
C VAL A 381 -12.64 -9.73 -4.81
N LYS A 382 -12.38 -9.48 -6.10
CA LYS A 382 -12.76 -10.39 -7.17
C LYS A 382 -11.57 -11.18 -7.67
N TYR A 383 -10.46 -10.50 -7.92
CA TYR A 383 -9.25 -11.11 -8.42
C TYR A 383 -8.05 -10.22 -8.12
N ALA A 384 -6.87 -10.80 -8.22
CA ALA A 384 -5.60 -10.09 -8.26
C ALA A 384 -4.88 -10.43 -9.56
N VAL A 385 -4.07 -9.49 -10.05
CA VAL A 385 -3.18 -9.66 -11.20
C VAL A 385 -1.77 -9.40 -10.71
N SER A 386 -0.79 -10.21 -11.13
CA SER A 386 0.62 -9.90 -10.90
C SER A 386 1.42 -9.94 -12.19
N GLU A 387 2.46 -9.13 -12.26
CA GLU A 387 3.45 -9.14 -13.33
C GLU A 387 4.83 -9.45 -12.80
N SER A 388 5.44 -10.47 -13.40
CA SER A 388 6.82 -10.85 -13.12
C SER A 388 7.76 -10.56 -14.26
N VAL A 389 8.99 -10.12 -13.94
CA VAL A 389 10.09 -10.06 -14.91
C VAL A 389 10.93 -11.31 -14.72
N ILE A 390 10.73 -12.30 -15.60
CA ILE A 390 11.55 -13.50 -15.60
C ILE A 390 12.94 -13.10 -16.10
N PRO A 391 14.01 -13.19 -15.28
CA PRO A 391 15.35 -12.87 -15.75
C PRO A 391 15.63 -13.71 -16.98
N GLU A 392 16.11 -13.09 -18.07
CA GLU A 392 16.61 -13.89 -19.18
C GLU A 392 17.62 -14.87 -18.59
N PRO A 393 17.54 -16.17 -18.91
CA PRO A 393 18.53 -17.12 -18.43
C PRO A 393 19.87 -16.56 -18.90
N VAL A 394 20.65 -16.07 -17.93
CA VAL A 394 21.99 -15.56 -18.20
C VAL A 394 22.70 -16.79 -18.73
N PHE A 395 22.77 -16.91 -20.06
CA PHE A 395 23.49 -17.98 -20.72
C PHE A 395 24.89 -17.87 -20.16
N PHE A 396 25.18 -18.76 -19.23
CA PHE A 396 26.38 -18.77 -18.45
C PHE A 396 27.54 -18.73 -19.44
N GLN A 397 28.13 -17.55 -19.61
CA GLN A 397 29.39 -17.36 -20.32
C GLN A 397 30.56 -18.05 -19.59
N LEU A 398 30.29 -19.00 -18.68
CA LEU A 398 31.25 -20.00 -18.20
C LEU A 398 31.78 -20.89 -19.34
N GLY A 399 31.08 -20.99 -20.48
CA GLY A 399 31.59 -21.69 -21.66
C GLY A 399 32.78 -21.01 -22.35
N ALA A 400 32.96 -19.69 -22.20
CA ALA A 400 34.02 -18.95 -22.90
C ALA A 400 35.36 -18.92 -22.13
N LEU A 401 35.33 -19.01 -20.80
CA LEU A 401 36.55 -19.09 -19.98
C LEU A 401 37.11 -20.52 -19.88
N ALA A 402 36.27 -21.56 -19.98
CA ALA A 402 36.74 -22.95 -20.06
C ALA A 402 37.35 -23.30 -21.44
N GLY A 403 36.96 -22.61 -22.51
CA GLY A 403 37.49 -22.82 -23.87
C GLY A 403 38.88 -22.22 -24.12
N LEU A 404 39.28 -21.19 -23.36
CA LEU A 404 40.59 -20.54 -23.51
C LEU A 404 41.70 -21.20 -22.67
N GLY A 405 41.36 -22.03 -21.67
CA GLY A 405 42.32 -22.85 -20.92
C GLY A 405 42.76 -24.14 -21.64
N GLY A 406 41.95 -24.64 -22.59
CA GLY A 406 42.19 -25.92 -23.27
C GLY A 406 43.04 -25.88 -24.53
N LEU A 407 43.24 -24.71 -25.14
CA LEU A 407 44.00 -24.54 -26.40
C LEU A 407 45.51 -24.30 -26.20
N GLY A 408 45.99 -24.22 -24.94
CA GLY A 408 47.41 -24.04 -24.61
C GLY A 408 48.24 -25.33 -24.49
N MET A 409 47.62 -26.52 -24.51
CA MET A 409 48.29 -27.78 -24.12
C MET A 409 48.40 -28.86 -25.22
N LEU A 410 48.44 -28.48 -26.50
CA LEU A 410 48.60 -29.44 -27.62
C LEU A 410 49.79 -29.18 -28.56
N ARG A 411 50.80 -28.41 -28.13
CA ARG A 411 51.98 -28.17 -28.96
C ARG A 411 53.32 -28.32 -28.22
N MET A 412 53.60 -29.49 -27.65
CA MET A 412 54.98 -29.89 -27.34
C MET A 412 55.12 -31.40 -27.08
N ARG A 413 55.38 -32.19 -28.13
CA ARG A 413 56.37 -33.30 -28.12
C ARG A 413 56.41 -34.03 -29.47
N ARG A 414 57.39 -33.66 -30.29
CA ARG A 414 58.05 -34.59 -31.22
C ARG A 414 59.45 -34.06 -31.53
N ARG A 415 60.44 -34.59 -30.82
CA ARG A 415 61.86 -34.70 -31.18
C ARG A 415 62.52 -35.63 -30.14
N GLY A 416 63.17 -36.67 -30.65
CA GLY A 416 63.67 -37.83 -29.91
C GLY A 416 63.24 -39.07 -30.64
#